data_AF-A0A2V8E269-F1
#
_entry.id   AF-A0A2V8E269-F1
#
_cell.length_a   1.000
_cell.length_b   1.000
_cell.length_c   1.000
_cell.angle_alpha   90.00
_cell.angle_beta   90.00
_cell.angle_gamma   90.00
#
_symmetry.space_group_name_H-M   'P 1'
#
loop_
_entity.id
_entity.type
_entity.pdbx_description
1 polymer ?
#
loop_
_entity_poly.entity_id
_entity_poly.type
_entity_poly.pdbx_seq_one_letter_code
_entity_poly.pdbx_strand_id
1 'polypeptide(L)'
;MADRTVPRPGLQRHPRPGLAGHSWERVARVAPQRPGRREQRRRRSAGHRLGDTGEARRADGAAVRRCDGAPGDRARHLVVGGTRVDLRKSAISNQQSAIPTVPVRPLLKWVGGKRQLLPHLRRFYPQDFGRYIEPFFGSGAVFFDLHSAGRLLDRDVVLIDSNADLIGCYEAVRDSPERVAEALDELAAAHARDGHRHYYRVRDRQFNPLREGLRSATGRIAYTPDLAAMLIYLNRTGFNGLFRVNARGDFNVPAGRYDRPTIVDRPKLFRVAHALAGKRVRLECGSFEIARTLAEAEDFLYVDPPYAPLSVTSSFTSYTAPRFAAADQRRLQAMIIELARRRCHVLLSNSTADEIAALYDADREVRDAGLRALRVPARRAVNSNSARRGHVEEYLITNIAGS
;
A
#
# COMPACT_ATOMS: atom_id res chain seq x y z
N MET A 1 51.87 51.90 -56.44
CA MET A 1 51.56 53.06 -55.59
C MET A 1 50.49 52.63 -54.59
N ALA A 2 50.81 52.74 -53.29
CA ALA A 2 49.99 52.72 -52.05
C ALA A 2 48.52 52.25 -52.17
N ASP A 3 48.07 51.16 -51.51
CA ASP A 3 47.93 50.90 -50.06
C ASP A 3 47.24 52.02 -49.26
N ARG A 4 46.11 51.69 -48.60
CA ARG A 4 45.65 52.27 -47.32
C ARG A 4 44.35 51.64 -46.82
N THR A 5 44.53 50.81 -45.80
CA THR A 5 43.63 50.47 -44.69
C THR A 5 43.43 51.65 -43.73
N VAL A 6 42.22 51.86 -43.19
CA VAL A 6 41.91 52.60 -41.92
C VAL A 6 40.45 52.23 -41.46
N PRO A 7 39.99 52.41 -40.19
CA PRO A 7 40.31 51.66 -38.97
C PRO A 7 39.08 51.23 -38.09
N ARG A 8 39.36 50.51 -37.00
CA ARG A 8 38.51 50.29 -35.81
C ARG A 8 38.45 51.53 -34.88
N PRO A 9 37.45 51.62 -33.98
CA PRO A 9 37.61 52.24 -32.67
C PRO A 9 37.43 51.24 -31.50
N GLY A 10 38.11 51.53 -30.39
CA GLY A 10 38.23 50.69 -29.20
C GLY A 10 37.52 51.17 -27.94
N LEU A 11 37.53 50.25 -26.96
CA LEU A 11 37.34 50.29 -25.50
C LEU A 11 37.05 51.62 -24.77
N GLN A 12 36.10 51.55 -23.81
CA GLN A 12 36.23 52.14 -22.47
C GLN A 12 35.75 51.17 -21.35
N ARG A 13 36.32 51.34 -20.15
CA ARG A 13 36.36 50.43 -18.99
C ARG A 13 35.46 50.89 -17.82
N HIS A 14 34.88 49.92 -17.08
CA HIS A 14 34.66 49.80 -15.60
C HIS A 14 33.96 50.93 -14.79
N PRO A 15 33.27 50.67 -13.63
CA PRO A 15 33.71 49.77 -12.53
C PRO A 15 32.64 48.92 -11.78
N ARG A 16 33.16 48.00 -10.94
CA ARG A 16 32.47 47.18 -9.93
C ARG A 16 32.18 47.98 -8.65
N PRO A 17 31.19 47.60 -7.83
CA PRO A 17 31.21 47.86 -6.39
C PRO A 17 31.62 46.63 -5.57
N GLY A 18 32.36 46.89 -4.50
CA GLY A 18 33.05 45.92 -3.65
C GLY A 18 32.28 45.40 -2.45
N LEU A 19 33.01 44.53 -1.75
CA LEU A 19 32.70 43.81 -0.52
C LEU A 19 32.67 44.73 0.72
N ALA A 20 31.79 44.42 1.66
CA ALA A 20 31.98 44.71 3.09
C ALA A 20 31.75 43.40 3.86
N GLY A 21 32.76 42.97 4.60
CA GLY A 21 32.71 41.80 5.47
C GLY A 21 32.31 42.18 6.90
N HIS A 22 31.87 41.17 7.66
CA HIS A 22 32.09 41.09 9.09
C HIS A 22 32.29 39.63 9.50
N SER A 23 33.35 39.43 10.28
CA SER A 23 33.85 38.20 10.88
C SER A 23 32.99 37.73 12.05
N TRP A 24 32.91 36.42 12.27
CA TRP A 24 32.96 35.84 13.62
C TRP A 24 33.70 34.49 13.59
N GLU A 25 34.56 34.32 14.59
CA GLU A 25 35.59 33.31 14.71
C GLU A 25 35.12 31.96 15.26
N ARG A 26 35.91 30.94 14.90
CA ARG A 26 36.26 29.71 15.64
C ARG A 26 35.75 29.58 17.08
N VAL A 27 35.09 28.44 17.38
CA VAL A 27 35.36 27.65 18.61
C VAL A 27 35.25 26.13 18.34
N ALA A 28 36.37 25.47 18.64
CA ALA A 28 36.61 24.10 19.13
C ALA A 28 35.92 22.85 18.55
N ARG A 29 36.79 21.99 18.00
CA ARG A 29 36.67 20.52 17.96
C ARG A 29 36.65 19.95 19.39
N VAL A 30 35.78 19.00 19.66
CA VAL A 30 36.00 17.96 20.68
C VAL A 30 35.47 16.63 20.15
N ALA A 31 36.38 15.67 19.97
CA ALA A 31 36.07 14.26 19.74
C ALA A 31 35.85 13.55 21.09
N PRO A 32 35.03 12.50 21.18
CA PRO A 32 35.14 11.55 22.27
C PRO A 32 35.97 10.34 21.84
N GLN A 33 37.09 10.16 22.54
CA GLN A 33 37.83 8.91 22.58
C GLN A 33 37.02 7.82 23.29
N ARG A 34 37.20 6.58 22.82
CA ARG A 34 36.88 5.36 23.58
C ARG A 34 37.81 5.23 24.80
N PRO A 35 37.34 4.55 25.85
CA PRO A 35 38.18 3.59 26.55
C PRO A 35 37.57 2.19 26.50
N GLY A 36 38.44 1.19 26.48
CA GLY A 36 38.09 -0.21 26.34
C GLY A 36 38.11 -1.01 27.64
N ARG A 37 37.99 -2.33 27.41
CA ARG A 37 38.33 -3.50 28.25
C ARG A 37 37.31 -4.00 29.29
N ARG A 38 36.94 -5.27 29.01
CA ARG A 38 36.89 -6.45 29.89
C ARG A 38 35.96 -6.45 31.11
N GLU A 39 34.97 -7.35 31.07
CA GLU A 39 34.83 -8.49 32.01
C GLU A 39 33.75 -9.45 31.51
N GLN A 40 34.10 -10.61 30.96
CA GLN A 40 34.01 -11.92 31.62
C GLN A 40 33.00 -11.99 32.79
N ARG A 41 31.82 -12.60 32.55
CA ARG A 41 31.30 -13.60 33.50
C ARG A 41 30.34 -14.61 32.86
N ARG A 42 30.86 -15.83 32.83
CA ARG A 42 30.21 -17.15 32.72
C ARG A 42 28.84 -17.24 33.40
N ARG A 43 27.83 -17.75 32.68
CA ARG A 43 26.76 -18.69 33.12
C ARG A 43 26.13 -19.27 31.84
N ARG A 44 25.82 -20.54 31.63
CA ARG A 44 26.02 -21.83 32.31
C ARG A 44 25.85 -22.87 31.19
N SER A 45 26.77 -23.83 31.11
CA SER A 45 26.62 -25.01 30.27
C SER A 45 25.62 -25.99 30.90
N ALA A 46 24.78 -26.54 30.03
CA ALA A 46 24.34 -27.93 29.94
C ALA A 46 24.16 -28.77 31.21
N GLY A 47 22.98 -29.38 31.28
CA GLY A 47 22.90 -30.84 31.23
C GLY A 47 22.36 -31.52 32.48
N HIS A 48 21.24 -32.22 32.30
CA HIS A 48 20.77 -33.48 32.92
C HIS A 48 19.24 -33.47 32.88
N ARG A 49 18.49 -34.53 32.55
CA ARG A 49 18.77 -35.89 32.07
C ARG A 49 17.42 -36.41 31.53
N LEU A 50 17.52 -37.40 30.65
CA LEU A 50 16.44 -38.24 30.13
C LEU A 50 15.65 -38.96 31.24
N GLY A 51 14.39 -39.25 30.94
CA GLY A 51 13.52 -40.14 31.71
C GLY A 51 12.26 -40.44 30.91
N ASP A 52 12.34 -41.52 30.14
CA ASP A 52 11.34 -42.15 29.28
C ASP A 52 10.22 -42.85 30.10
N THR A 53 9.27 -43.49 29.39
CA THR A 53 8.02 -44.17 29.79
C THR A 53 6.80 -43.26 29.67
N GLY A 54 5.78 -43.53 28.86
CA GLY A 54 5.36 -44.78 28.22
C GLY A 54 3.86 -44.92 28.50
N GLU A 55 3.04 -44.92 27.45
CA GLU A 55 1.87 -45.82 27.30
C GLU A 55 0.99 -45.37 26.12
N ALA A 56 0.98 -46.22 25.11
CA ALA A 56 -0.04 -46.27 24.09
C ALA A 56 -1.29 -46.98 24.65
N ARG A 57 -2.48 -46.45 24.38
CA ARG A 57 -3.71 -47.25 24.38
C ARG A 57 -4.46 -47.05 23.07
N ARG A 58 -4.61 -48.19 22.37
CA ARG A 58 -5.57 -48.44 21.31
C ARG A 58 -6.98 -48.60 21.90
N ALA A 59 -8.00 -48.29 21.11
CA ALA A 59 -9.23 -49.06 20.90
C ALA A 59 -10.06 -48.29 19.85
N ASP A 60 -10.21 -48.86 18.65
CA ASP A 60 -11.46 -49.48 18.13
C ASP A 60 -12.40 -48.41 17.55
N GLY A 61 -12.88 -48.48 16.31
CA GLY A 61 -13.16 -49.63 15.46
C GLY A 61 -14.64 -49.56 15.09
N ALA A 62 -14.99 -49.11 13.88
CA ALA A 62 -16.28 -49.38 13.25
C ALA A 62 -16.23 -49.04 11.76
N ALA A 63 -16.13 -50.08 10.94
CA ALA A 63 -16.36 -50.05 9.51
C ALA A 63 -17.87 -49.96 9.21
N VAL A 64 -18.27 -49.20 8.19
CA VAL A 64 -19.57 -49.36 7.53
C VAL A 64 -19.36 -49.49 6.02
N ARG A 65 -19.94 -50.57 5.50
CA ARG A 65 -19.84 -51.10 4.14
C ARG A 65 -20.63 -50.26 3.14
N ARG A 66 -20.16 -50.24 1.89
CA ARG A 66 -20.96 -49.92 0.71
C ARG A 66 -21.86 -51.11 0.35
N CYS A 67 -23.11 -50.82 0.00
CA CYS A 67 -23.97 -51.72 -0.77
C CYS A 67 -24.65 -50.92 -1.87
N ASP A 68 -24.48 -51.38 -3.11
CA ASP A 68 -25.26 -51.00 -4.27
C ASP A 68 -26.66 -51.65 -4.23
N GLY A 69 -27.66 -50.99 -4.81
CA GLY A 69 -28.95 -51.61 -5.15
C GLY A 69 -30.16 -50.67 -5.10
N ALA A 70 -30.66 -50.25 -6.27
CA ALA A 70 -32.02 -49.74 -6.45
C ALA A 70 -33.06 -50.87 -6.20
N PRO A 71 -34.31 -50.60 -5.74
CA PRO A 71 -35.36 -50.11 -6.66
C PRO A 71 -36.50 -49.29 -6.01
N GLY A 72 -37.37 -48.72 -6.85
CA GLY A 72 -38.82 -48.75 -6.60
C GLY A 72 -39.48 -47.49 -6.05
N ASP A 73 -39.97 -46.68 -6.98
CA ASP A 73 -40.84 -45.51 -6.79
C ASP A 73 -42.14 -45.88 -6.04
N ARG A 74 -42.31 -45.37 -4.80
CA ARG A 74 -43.61 -45.25 -4.12
C ARG A 74 -43.67 -43.92 -3.39
N ALA A 75 -44.29 -42.94 -4.06
CA ALA A 75 -44.59 -41.63 -3.49
C ALA A 75 -45.44 -41.77 -2.21
N ARG A 76 -44.92 -41.29 -1.08
CA ARG A 76 -45.69 -41.07 0.14
C ARG A 76 -46.26 -39.66 0.08
N HIS A 77 -47.58 -39.53 -0.01
CA HIS A 77 -48.25 -38.23 0.15
C HIS A 77 -48.32 -37.87 1.63
N LEU A 78 -47.82 -36.68 1.99
CA LEU A 78 -48.06 -36.06 3.29
C LEU A 78 -49.25 -35.10 3.13
N VAL A 79 -50.32 -35.31 3.88
CA VAL A 79 -51.48 -34.41 3.92
C VAL A 79 -51.33 -33.50 5.13
N VAL A 80 -51.25 -32.19 4.89
CA VAL A 80 -51.37 -31.16 5.92
C VAL A 80 -52.44 -30.17 5.45
N GLY A 81 -53.52 -30.00 6.21
CA GLY A 81 -54.51 -28.94 5.97
C GLY A 81 -55.35 -29.06 4.69
N GLY A 82 -55.73 -30.28 4.27
CA GLY A 82 -56.80 -30.49 3.29
C GLY A 82 -56.52 -30.12 1.83
N THR A 83 -55.29 -29.74 1.45
CA THR A 83 -54.95 -29.43 0.05
C THR A 83 -53.86 -30.36 -0.48
N ARG A 84 -54.09 -30.96 -1.67
CA ARG A 84 -53.15 -31.85 -2.36
C ARG A 84 -52.11 -31.00 -3.10
N VAL A 85 -50.83 -31.11 -2.76
CA VAL A 85 -49.74 -30.41 -3.45
C VAL A 85 -48.92 -31.40 -4.26
N ASP A 86 -48.88 -31.19 -5.58
CA ASP A 86 -48.11 -31.99 -6.54
C ASP A 86 -46.64 -31.53 -6.55
N LEU A 87 -45.72 -32.40 -6.14
CA LEU A 87 -44.28 -32.12 -6.08
C LEU A 87 -43.59 -32.33 -7.45
N ARG A 88 -44.08 -31.69 -8.51
CA ARG A 88 -43.31 -31.59 -9.77
C ARG A 88 -43.56 -30.25 -10.43
N LYS A 89 -42.51 -29.41 -10.41
CA LYS A 89 -42.32 -28.06 -11.00
C LYS A 89 -42.36 -26.92 -9.98
N SER A 90 -41.28 -26.82 -9.21
CA SER A 90 -40.80 -25.52 -8.75
C SER A 90 -39.31 -25.47 -9.01
N ALA A 91 -38.93 -24.59 -9.94
CA ALA A 91 -37.54 -24.24 -10.21
C ALA A 91 -36.86 -23.89 -8.88
N ILE A 92 -35.71 -24.51 -8.64
CA ILE A 92 -34.84 -24.15 -7.52
C ILE A 92 -34.34 -22.74 -7.82
N SER A 93 -35.06 -21.75 -7.29
CA SER A 93 -34.60 -20.38 -7.17
C SER A 93 -33.35 -20.41 -6.30
N ASN A 94 -32.18 -20.35 -6.94
CA ASN A 94 -30.90 -20.15 -6.27
C ASN A 94 -30.84 -18.70 -5.74
N GLN A 95 -31.61 -18.41 -4.70
CA GLN A 95 -31.40 -17.23 -3.87
C GLN A 95 -30.45 -17.62 -2.75
N GLN A 96 -29.17 -17.68 -3.11
CA GLN A 96 -28.11 -17.50 -2.14
C GLN A 96 -28.17 -16.04 -1.71
N SER A 97 -28.92 -15.79 -0.65
CA SER A 97 -28.95 -14.52 0.05
C SER A 97 -27.52 -14.18 0.48
N ALA A 98 -26.87 -13.30 -0.28
CA ALA A 98 -25.57 -12.74 0.08
C ALA A 98 -25.73 -12.02 1.42
N ILE A 99 -25.16 -12.58 2.48
CA ILE A 99 -24.99 -11.86 3.74
C ILE A 99 -24.20 -10.59 3.36
N PRO A 100 -24.72 -9.38 3.60
CA PRO A 100 -23.99 -8.16 3.27
C PRO A 100 -22.72 -8.13 4.11
N THR A 101 -21.60 -8.49 3.49
CA THR A 101 -20.29 -8.40 4.12
C THR A 101 -19.97 -6.92 4.31
N VAL A 102 -19.66 -6.52 5.54
CA VAL A 102 -19.26 -5.13 5.82
C VAL A 102 -18.00 -4.83 4.99
N PRO A 103 -18.02 -3.81 4.10
CA PRO A 103 -16.90 -3.56 3.21
C PRO A 103 -15.60 -3.35 3.97
N VAL A 104 -14.54 -4.03 3.53
CA VAL A 104 -13.19 -3.83 4.07
C VAL A 104 -12.69 -2.47 3.59
N ARG A 105 -12.09 -1.70 4.48
CA ARG A 105 -11.54 -0.37 4.16
C ARG A 105 -10.08 -0.31 4.57
N PRO A 106 -9.25 0.47 3.85
CA PRO A 106 -7.86 0.72 4.22
C PRO A 106 -7.67 1.05 5.70
N LEU A 107 -6.66 0.44 6.31
CA LEU A 107 -6.32 0.66 7.72
C LEU A 107 -5.63 2.00 7.92
N LEU A 108 -4.65 2.31 7.07
CA LEU A 108 -3.88 3.55 7.11
C LEU A 108 -4.55 4.64 6.25
N LYS A 109 -4.47 5.88 6.71
CA LYS A 109 -4.65 7.04 5.83
C LYS A 109 -3.41 7.10 4.94
N TRP A 110 -3.59 7.03 3.63
CA TRP A 110 -2.50 7.07 2.68
C TRP A 110 -2.75 8.15 1.64
N VAL A 111 -1.69 8.86 1.27
CA VAL A 111 -1.76 9.86 0.20
C VAL A 111 -2.13 9.15 -1.10
N GLY A 112 -3.04 9.73 -1.87
CA GLY A 112 -3.52 9.14 -3.13
C GLY A 112 -4.63 8.09 -2.97
N GLY A 113 -5.15 7.84 -1.77
CA GLY A 113 -6.16 6.81 -1.54
C GLY A 113 -7.38 6.90 -2.47
N LYS A 114 -7.60 5.84 -3.26
CA LYS A 114 -8.53 5.80 -4.41
C LYS A 114 -9.99 5.55 -4.09
N ARG A 115 -10.37 5.63 -2.81
CA ARG A 115 -11.74 5.33 -2.35
C ARG A 115 -12.82 6.17 -3.06
N GLN A 116 -12.52 7.43 -3.37
CA GLN A 116 -13.45 8.31 -4.09
C GLN A 116 -13.52 8.00 -5.59
N LEU A 117 -12.49 7.37 -6.14
CA LEU A 117 -12.39 7.00 -7.56
C LEU A 117 -12.99 5.62 -7.85
N LEU A 118 -13.22 4.77 -6.82
CA LEU A 118 -13.78 3.43 -6.98
C LEU A 118 -15.01 3.36 -7.89
N PRO A 119 -16.01 4.27 -7.83
CA PRO A 119 -17.15 4.23 -8.76
C PRO A 119 -16.78 4.34 -10.24
N HIS A 120 -15.68 5.03 -10.56
CA HIS A 120 -15.13 5.13 -11.91
C HIS A 120 -14.27 3.91 -12.25
N LEU A 121 -13.44 3.45 -11.31
CA LEU A 121 -12.54 2.30 -11.51
C LEU A 121 -13.32 1.00 -11.75
N ARG A 122 -14.42 0.78 -11.02
CA ARG A 122 -15.24 -0.44 -11.11
C ARG A 122 -15.75 -0.74 -12.52
N ARG A 123 -15.97 0.29 -13.35
CA ARG A 123 -16.43 0.15 -14.74
C ARG A 123 -15.40 -0.55 -15.63
N PHE A 124 -14.14 -0.52 -15.21
CA PHE A 124 -13.00 -1.09 -15.92
C PHE A 124 -12.39 -2.26 -15.17
N TYR A 125 -13.11 -2.86 -14.22
CA TYR A 125 -12.67 -4.16 -13.73
C TYR A 125 -13.07 -5.23 -14.75
N PRO A 126 -12.12 -6.07 -15.21
CA PRO A 126 -12.42 -7.08 -16.23
C PRO A 126 -13.37 -8.12 -15.64
N GLN A 127 -14.33 -8.64 -16.40
CA GLN A 127 -15.36 -9.57 -15.85
C GLN A 127 -14.72 -10.81 -15.21
N ASP A 128 -13.79 -11.43 -15.93
CA ASP A 128 -12.92 -12.50 -15.46
C ASP A 128 -11.45 -12.08 -15.59
N PHE A 129 -10.59 -12.68 -14.78
CA PHE A 129 -9.15 -12.48 -14.79
C PHE A 129 -8.46 -13.60 -14.02
N GLY A 130 -7.18 -13.83 -14.34
CA GLY A 130 -6.32 -14.76 -13.63
C GLY A 130 -5.97 -14.25 -12.23
N ARG A 131 -4.75 -13.74 -12.06
CA ARG A 131 -4.27 -13.18 -10.79
C ARG A 131 -4.59 -11.69 -10.70
N TYR A 132 -4.65 -11.17 -9.48
CA TYR A 132 -4.68 -9.74 -9.22
C TYR A 132 -3.30 -9.26 -8.77
N ILE A 133 -2.76 -8.24 -9.43
CA ILE A 133 -1.44 -7.69 -9.11
C ILE A 133 -1.58 -6.16 -8.92
N GLU A 134 -1.17 -5.68 -7.75
CA GLU A 134 -1.18 -4.24 -7.42
C GLU A 134 0.27 -3.79 -7.16
N PRO A 135 1.03 -3.33 -8.18
CA PRO A 135 2.44 -2.95 -8.07
C PRO A 135 2.73 -1.71 -7.20
N PHE A 136 1.67 -0.97 -6.83
CA PHE A 136 1.71 0.21 -5.96
C PHE A 136 0.57 0.09 -4.95
N PHE A 137 0.73 -0.81 -3.97
CA PHE A 137 -0.34 -1.16 -3.04
C PHE A 137 -0.89 0.06 -2.28
N GLY A 138 -0.01 0.91 -1.73
CA GLY A 138 -0.41 2.12 -1.03
C GLY A 138 -1.54 1.91 -0.01
N SER A 139 -2.71 2.49 -0.28
CA SER A 139 -3.88 2.31 0.60
C SER A 139 -4.55 0.94 0.50
N GLY A 140 -4.36 0.20 -0.60
CA GLY A 140 -5.06 -1.04 -0.91
C GLY A 140 -6.54 -0.85 -1.25
N ALA A 141 -6.95 0.36 -1.65
CA ALA A 141 -8.37 0.68 -1.86
C ALA A 141 -9.03 -0.22 -2.91
N VAL A 142 -8.33 -0.57 -4.00
CA VAL A 142 -8.86 -1.45 -5.05
C VAL A 142 -8.82 -2.92 -4.60
N PHE A 143 -7.72 -3.38 -4.00
CA PHE A 143 -7.65 -4.70 -3.38
C PHE A 143 -8.84 -4.96 -2.43
N PHE A 144 -9.10 -4.06 -1.48
CA PHE A 144 -10.19 -4.24 -0.51
C PHE A 144 -11.58 -4.14 -1.17
N ASP A 145 -11.73 -3.39 -2.25
CA ASP A 145 -12.97 -3.30 -3.01
C ASP A 145 -13.28 -4.63 -3.73
N LEU A 146 -12.30 -5.17 -4.44
CA LEU A 146 -12.39 -6.47 -5.13
C LEU A 146 -12.63 -7.61 -4.13
N HIS A 147 -11.90 -7.61 -3.00
CA HIS A 147 -12.08 -8.58 -1.93
C HIS A 147 -13.51 -8.51 -1.36
N SER A 148 -14.01 -7.32 -1.05
CA SER A 148 -15.37 -7.15 -0.50
C SER A 148 -16.46 -7.56 -1.48
N ALA A 149 -16.20 -7.42 -2.79
CA ALA A 149 -17.08 -7.88 -3.85
C ALA A 149 -16.95 -9.40 -4.15
N GLY A 150 -16.14 -10.15 -3.39
CA GLY A 150 -15.93 -11.59 -3.59
C GLY A 150 -15.13 -11.94 -4.84
N ARG A 151 -14.53 -10.94 -5.51
CA ARG A 151 -13.87 -11.10 -6.81
C ARG A 151 -12.44 -11.61 -6.71
N LEU A 152 -11.93 -11.79 -5.49
CA LEU A 152 -10.61 -12.36 -5.24
C LEU A 152 -10.70 -13.75 -4.59
N LEU A 153 -11.91 -14.30 -4.47
CA LEU A 153 -12.10 -15.66 -3.95
C LEU A 153 -11.36 -16.64 -4.85
N ASP A 154 -10.53 -17.49 -4.25
CA ASP A 154 -9.70 -18.48 -4.93
C ASP A 154 -8.76 -17.92 -6.03
N ARG A 155 -8.40 -16.64 -5.98
CA ARG A 155 -7.42 -16.03 -6.90
C ARG A 155 -6.10 -15.76 -6.20
N ASP A 156 -4.99 -15.91 -6.93
CA ASP A 156 -3.71 -15.41 -6.45
C ASP A 156 -3.67 -13.89 -6.52
N VAL A 157 -3.19 -13.30 -5.43
CA VAL A 157 -3.11 -11.86 -5.24
C VAL A 157 -1.68 -11.49 -4.86
N VAL A 158 -1.10 -10.53 -5.57
CA VAL A 158 0.24 -10.01 -5.29
C VAL A 158 0.16 -8.51 -5.08
N LEU A 159 0.46 -8.08 -3.86
CA LEU A 159 0.40 -6.69 -3.42
C LEU A 159 1.83 -6.20 -3.20
N ILE A 160 2.30 -5.28 -4.04
CA ILE A 160 3.70 -4.83 -4.03
C ILE A 160 3.74 -3.35 -3.65
N ASP A 161 4.67 -2.97 -2.81
CA ASP A 161 5.01 -1.56 -2.59
C ASP A 161 6.49 -1.42 -2.23
N SER A 162 7.11 -0.31 -2.63
CA SER A 162 8.52 -0.05 -2.30
C SER A 162 8.70 0.46 -0.87
N ASN A 163 7.61 0.87 -0.21
CA ASN A 163 7.65 1.32 1.17
C ASN A 163 7.66 0.13 2.15
N ALA A 164 8.85 -0.18 2.68
CA ALA A 164 9.06 -1.24 3.67
C ALA A 164 8.24 -1.07 4.95
N ASP A 165 7.91 0.17 5.35
CA ASP A 165 7.05 0.41 6.52
C ASP A 165 5.59 0.04 6.25
N LEU A 166 5.12 0.32 5.04
CA LEU A 166 3.76 -0.03 4.63
C LEU A 166 3.58 -1.55 4.61
N ILE A 167 4.46 -2.25 3.89
CA ILE A 167 4.40 -3.70 3.75
C ILE A 167 4.60 -4.38 5.10
N GLY A 168 5.64 -4.00 5.86
CA GLY A 168 5.88 -4.58 7.18
C GLY A 168 4.73 -4.36 8.17
N CYS A 169 4.09 -3.19 8.14
CA CYS A 169 2.91 -2.93 8.97
C CYS A 169 1.74 -3.84 8.61
N TYR A 170 1.45 -4.02 7.32
CA TYR A 170 0.37 -4.92 6.88
C TYR A 170 0.70 -6.40 7.11
N GLU A 171 1.96 -6.82 6.98
CA GLU A 171 2.43 -8.16 7.38
C GLU A 171 2.15 -8.41 8.87
N ALA A 172 2.55 -7.49 9.76
CA ALA A 172 2.30 -7.63 11.20
C ALA A 172 0.80 -7.60 11.56
N VAL A 173 -0.01 -6.80 10.86
CA VAL A 173 -1.47 -6.80 11.03
C VAL A 173 -2.09 -8.11 10.57
N ARG A 174 -1.61 -8.71 9.47
CA ARG A 174 -2.06 -10.02 9.00
C ARG A 174 -1.69 -11.13 9.99
N ASP A 175 -0.46 -11.11 10.49
CA ASP A 175 0.13 -12.24 11.21
C ASP A 175 -0.15 -12.21 12.72
N SER A 176 -0.45 -11.05 13.30
CA SER A 176 -0.70 -10.90 14.74
C SER A 176 -1.70 -9.79 15.07
N PRO A 177 -2.92 -9.81 14.48
CA PRO A 177 -3.88 -8.71 14.62
C PRO A 177 -4.29 -8.43 16.07
N GLU A 178 -4.41 -9.46 16.92
CA GLU A 178 -4.77 -9.32 18.33
C GLU A 178 -3.71 -8.52 19.08
N ARG A 179 -2.43 -8.86 18.89
CA ARG A 179 -1.30 -8.15 19.53
C ARG A 179 -1.19 -6.71 19.05
N VAL A 180 -1.43 -6.46 17.76
CA VAL A 180 -1.47 -5.09 17.23
C VAL A 180 -2.63 -4.30 17.87
N ALA A 181 -3.80 -4.91 18.02
CA ALA A 181 -4.96 -4.27 18.64
C ALA A 181 -4.72 -3.94 20.13
N GLU A 182 -4.09 -4.84 20.88
CA GLU A 182 -3.72 -4.62 22.28
C GLU A 182 -2.72 -3.47 22.43
N ALA A 183 -1.63 -3.48 21.65
CA ALA A 183 -0.66 -2.39 21.66
C ALA A 183 -1.29 -1.04 21.25
N LEU A 184 -2.25 -1.05 20.33
CA LEU A 184 -3.01 0.14 19.96
C LEU A 184 -3.89 0.66 21.10
N ASP A 185 -4.49 -0.21 21.92
CA ASP A 185 -5.28 0.19 23.09
C ASP A 185 -4.39 0.86 24.16
N GLU A 186 -3.19 0.33 24.39
CA GLU A 186 -2.20 0.94 25.28
C GLU A 186 -1.77 2.34 24.81
N LEU A 187 -1.47 2.49 23.52
CA LEU A 187 -1.14 3.77 22.90
C LEU A 187 -2.31 4.75 22.99
N ALA A 188 -3.55 4.28 22.77
CA ALA A 188 -4.74 5.12 22.88
C ALA A 188 -4.95 5.62 24.32
N ALA A 189 -4.81 4.74 25.32
CA ALA A 189 -4.93 5.11 26.72
C ALA A 189 -3.84 6.11 27.15
N ALA A 190 -2.59 5.91 26.71
CA ALA A 190 -1.51 6.84 26.99
C ALA A 190 -1.69 8.19 26.27
N HIS A 191 -2.20 8.19 25.03
CA HIS A 191 -2.53 9.42 24.31
C HIS A 191 -3.65 10.21 24.99
N ALA A 192 -4.68 9.53 25.50
CA ALA A 192 -5.77 10.20 26.22
C ALA A 192 -5.28 10.94 27.47
N ARG A 193 -4.21 10.45 28.11
CA ARG A 193 -3.60 11.11 29.30
C ARG A 193 -2.64 12.25 28.95
N ASP A 194 -1.79 12.04 27.95
CA ASP A 194 -0.61 12.89 27.69
C ASP A 194 -0.70 13.71 26.38
N GLY A 195 -1.71 13.45 25.54
CA GLY A 195 -1.93 14.12 24.25
C GLY A 195 -0.69 14.15 23.35
N HIS A 196 -0.37 15.34 22.84
CA HIS A 196 0.78 15.55 21.94
C HIS A 196 2.13 15.18 22.57
N ARG A 197 2.28 15.26 23.90
CA ARG A 197 3.53 14.84 24.57
C ARG A 197 3.77 13.34 24.37
N HIS A 198 2.72 12.52 24.44
CA HIS A 198 2.83 11.10 24.14
C HIS A 198 3.11 10.86 22.65
N TYR A 199 2.48 11.60 21.74
CA TYR A 199 2.78 11.52 20.31
C TYR A 199 4.27 11.68 20.01
N TYR A 200 4.91 12.75 20.50
CA TYR A 200 6.33 12.99 20.24
C TYR A 200 7.24 11.98 20.95
N ARG A 201 6.85 11.50 22.14
CA ARG A 201 7.56 10.42 22.84
C ARG A 201 7.55 9.13 22.00
N VAL A 202 6.39 8.70 21.52
CA VAL A 202 6.27 7.51 20.66
C VAL A 202 7.08 7.70 19.39
N ARG A 203 6.91 8.83 18.69
CA ARG A 203 7.63 9.10 17.44
C ARG A 203 9.15 9.07 17.60
N ASP A 204 9.66 9.89 18.52
CA ASP A 204 11.08 10.23 18.57
C ASP A 204 11.90 9.28 19.47
N ARG A 205 11.27 8.67 20.48
CA ARG A 205 11.96 7.83 21.47
C ARG A 205 11.66 6.33 21.33
N GLN A 206 10.63 5.95 20.57
CA GLN A 206 10.24 4.55 20.42
C GLN A 206 10.24 4.13 18.95
N PHE A 207 9.36 4.69 18.14
CA PHE A 207 9.15 4.31 16.75
C PHE A 207 10.42 4.45 15.91
N ASN A 208 11.02 5.65 15.82
CA ASN A 208 12.22 5.88 15.02
C ASN A 208 13.41 4.98 15.42
N PRO A 209 13.83 4.90 16.70
CA PRO A 209 14.95 4.05 17.08
C PRO A 209 14.67 2.55 16.92
N LEU A 210 13.46 2.08 17.26
CA LEU A 210 13.11 0.66 17.08
C LEU A 210 13.08 0.28 15.60
N ARG A 211 12.47 1.12 14.77
CA ARG A 211 12.39 0.96 13.32
C ARG A 211 13.77 0.85 12.69
N GLU A 212 14.70 1.72 13.10
CA GLU A 212 16.06 1.70 12.57
C GLU A 212 16.84 0.47 13.06
N GLY A 213 16.67 0.08 14.33
CA GLY A 213 17.28 -1.15 14.87
C GLY A 213 16.80 -2.45 14.21
N LEU A 214 15.62 -2.44 13.58
CA LEU A 214 15.02 -3.58 12.88
C LEU A 214 15.20 -3.53 11.36
N ARG A 215 15.91 -2.51 10.85
CA ARG A 215 16.19 -2.37 9.41
C ARG A 215 17.30 -3.32 8.99
N SER A 216 17.06 -4.10 7.93
CA SER A 216 18.07 -4.93 7.28
C SER A 216 18.93 -4.12 6.30
N ALA A 217 20.06 -4.71 5.88
CA ALA A 217 20.92 -4.13 4.84
C ALA A 217 20.19 -3.94 3.49
N THR A 218 19.13 -4.72 3.23
CA THR A 218 18.30 -4.61 2.02
C THR A 218 17.21 -3.54 2.14
N GLY A 219 17.13 -2.84 3.27
CA GLY A 219 16.13 -1.81 3.53
C GLY A 219 14.78 -2.35 4.03
N ARG A 220 14.58 -3.68 4.11
CA ARG A 220 13.42 -4.29 4.76
C ARG A 220 13.44 -3.99 6.25
N ILE A 221 12.26 -3.95 6.87
CA ILE A 221 12.12 -3.72 8.31
C ILE A 221 11.29 -4.86 8.87
N ALA A 222 11.85 -5.61 9.82
CA ALA A 222 11.15 -6.71 10.47
C ALA A 222 10.14 -6.16 11.48
N TYR A 223 8.94 -5.81 11.00
CA TYR A 223 7.92 -5.19 11.82
C TYR A 223 7.43 -6.12 12.94
N THR A 224 7.50 -5.64 14.18
CA THR A 224 6.82 -6.25 15.31
C THR A 224 5.37 -5.74 15.42
N PRO A 225 4.48 -6.44 16.15
CA PRO A 225 3.14 -5.92 16.43
C PRO A 225 3.16 -4.51 17.06
N ASP A 226 4.09 -4.25 17.97
CA ASP A 226 4.26 -2.94 18.61
C ASP A 226 4.67 -1.86 17.60
N LEU A 227 5.58 -2.18 16.67
CA LEU A 227 6.01 -1.24 15.64
C LEU A 227 4.88 -0.90 14.66
N ALA A 228 4.08 -1.91 14.28
CA ALA A 228 2.89 -1.71 13.46
C ALA A 228 1.84 -0.85 14.18
N ALA A 229 1.58 -1.13 15.46
CA ALA A 229 0.67 -0.35 16.31
C ALA A 229 1.13 1.11 16.42
N MET A 230 2.44 1.34 16.63
CA MET A 230 3.02 2.68 16.64
C MET A 230 2.83 3.40 15.30
N LEU A 231 3.07 2.74 14.15
CA LEU A 231 2.84 3.36 12.84
C LEU A 231 1.37 3.74 12.64
N ILE A 232 0.44 2.84 12.96
CA ILE A 232 -1.00 3.09 12.85
C ILE A 232 -1.40 4.27 13.76
N TYR A 233 -0.94 4.28 15.01
CA TYR A 233 -1.17 5.37 15.95
C TYR A 233 -0.64 6.71 15.41
N LEU A 234 0.61 6.76 14.95
CA LEU A 234 1.22 7.96 14.39
C LEU A 234 0.47 8.43 13.13
N ASN A 235 -0.01 7.51 12.30
CA ASN A 235 -0.82 7.83 11.13
C ASN A 235 -2.20 8.40 11.51
N ARG A 236 -2.85 7.86 12.54
CA ARG A 236 -4.19 8.31 12.96
C ARG A 236 -4.17 9.64 13.72
N THR A 237 -3.08 9.92 14.43
CA THR A 237 -2.93 11.11 15.28
C THR A 237 -2.00 12.17 14.70
N GLY A 238 -1.21 11.85 13.67
CA GLY A 238 -0.32 12.78 12.96
C GLY A 238 -1.03 13.65 11.93
N PHE A 239 -0.39 14.76 11.57
CA PHE A 239 -0.93 15.75 10.64
C PHE A 239 -1.36 15.12 9.31
N ASN A 240 -2.65 15.25 8.98
CA ASN A 240 -3.31 14.70 7.79
C ASN A 240 -3.13 13.19 7.55
N GLY A 241 -2.63 12.43 8.53
CA GLY A 241 -2.26 11.04 8.35
C GLY A 241 -1.23 10.82 7.25
N LEU A 242 -0.28 11.75 7.11
CA LEU A 242 0.84 11.60 6.19
C LEU A 242 1.79 10.50 6.67
N PHE A 243 2.45 9.87 5.71
CA PHE A 243 3.70 9.16 5.94
C PHE A 243 4.83 9.99 5.33
N ARG A 244 5.80 10.40 6.14
CA ARG A 244 6.95 11.19 5.68
C ARG A 244 8.16 10.91 6.55
N VAL A 245 9.30 10.68 5.88
CA VAL A 245 10.60 10.55 6.52
C VAL A 245 11.53 11.69 6.09
N ASN A 246 12.50 12.03 6.94
CA ASN A 246 13.56 12.97 6.62
C ASN A 246 14.70 12.28 5.83
N ALA A 247 15.75 13.02 5.49
CA ALA A 247 16.92 12.47 4.77
C ALA A 247 17.71 11.39 5.55
N ARG A 248 17.53 11.30 6.87
CA ARG A 248 18.09 10.23 7.70
C ARG A 248 17.17 9.01 7.80
N GLY A 249 16.00 9.07 7.16
CA GLY A 249 14.99 8.02 7.23
C GLY A 249 14.07 8.10 8.46
N ASP A 250 14.21 9.09 9.35
CA ASP A 250 13.34 9.23 10.53
C ASP A 250 11.95 9.72 10.12
N PHE A 251 10.90 9.11 10.67
CA PHE A 251 9.55 9.62 10.55
C PHE A 251 9.43 10.99 11.23
N ASN A 252 8.97 12.00 10.49
CA ASN A 252 9.02 13.40 10.91
C ASN A 252 7.69 14.17 10.76
N VAL A 253 6.55 13.46 10.75
CA VAL A 253 5.23 14.10 10.70
C VAL A 253 4.90 14.69 12.08
N PRO A 254 4.50 15.97 12.17
CA PRO A 254 4.08 16.58 13.44
C PRO A 254 2.72 16.03 13.90
N ALA A 255 2.39 16.22 15.17
CA ALA A 255 1.07 15.87 15.70
C ALA A 255 -0.02 16.62 14.92
N GLY A 256 -1.11 15.91 14.59
CA GLY A 256 -2.30 16.51 14.00
C GLY A 256 -3.16 17.19 15.06
N ARG A 257 -4.06 18.06 14.62
CA ARG A 257 -5.06 18.69 15.49
C ARG A 257 -6.38 17.96 15.30
N TYR A 258 -6.61 16.92 16.10
CA TYR A 258 -7.85 16.15 16.10
C TYR A 258 -8.41 16.14 17.52
N ASP A 259 -9.69 16.49 17.68
CA ASP A 259 -10.31 16.53 19.01
C ASP A 259 -10.47 15.13 19.61
N ARG A 260 -10.86 14.14 18.78
CA ARG A 260 -11.07 12.74 19.19
C ARG A 260 -10.63 11.77 18.08
N PRO A 261 -9.31 11.57 17.86
CA PRO A 261 -8.85 10.68 16.82
C PRO A 261 -9.26 9.23 17.12
N THR A 262 -9.85 8.53 16.14
CA THR A 262 -10.04 7.08 16.24
C THR A 262 -8.68 6.38 16.05
N ILE A 263 -8.03 6.09 17.17
CA ILE A 263 -6.73 5.40 17.24
C ILE A 263 -6.93 3.90 17.02
N VAL A 264 -7.89 3.30 17.73
CA VAL A 264 -8.20 1.87 17.63
C VAL A 264 -9.57 1.67 16.99
N ASP A 265 -9.60 0.82 15.97
CA ASP A 265 -10.82 0.33 15.34
C ASP A 265 -10.65 -1.17 15.13
N ARG A 266 -10.87 -1.94 16.22
CA ARG A 266 -10.70 -3.40 16.25
C ARG A 266 -11.46 -4.08 15.12
N PRO A 267 -12.76 -3.79 14.87
CA PRO A 267 -13.48 -4.42 13.75
C PRO A 267 -12.83 -4.16 12.40
N LYS A 268 -12.34 -2.94 12.12
CA LYS A 268 -11.63 -2.65 10.87
C LYS A 268 -10.31 -3.40 10.79
N LEU A 269 -9.53 -3.42 11.87
CA LEU A 269 -8.24 -4.10 11.93
C LEU A 269 -8.40 -5.59 11.63
N PHE A 270 -9.35 -6.28 12.28
CA PHE A 270 -9.59 -7.70 12.05
C PHE A 270 -10.11 -8.00 10.64
N ARG A 271 -10.97 -7.14 10.06
CA ARG A 271 -11.39 -7.30 8.66
C ARG A 271 -10.23 -7.16 7.68
N VAL A 272 -9.31 -6.22 7.92
CA VAL A 272 -8.10 -6.05 7.11
C VAL A 272 -7.18 -7.26 7.26
N ALA A 273 -6.95 -7.73 8.48
CA ALA A 273 -6.14 -8.91 8.74
C ALA A 273 -6.71 -10.15 8.04
N HIS A 274 -8.02 -10.39 8.16
CA HIS A 274 -8.70 -11.48 7.46
C HIS A 274 -8.55 -11.40 5.94
N ALA A 275 -8.72 -10.22 5.34
CA ALA A 275 -8.55 -10.04 3.91
C ALA A 275 -7.13 -10.35 3.42
N LEU A 276 -6.12 -10.04 4.23
CA LEU A 276 -4.72 -10.30 3.93
C LEU A 276 -4.26 -11.73 4.27
N ALA A 277 -4.96 -12.41 5.17
CA ALA A 277 -4.64 -13.77 5.61
C ALA A 277 -5.09 -14.86 4.61
N GLY A 278 -5.70 -14.47 3.48
CA GLY A 278 -6.04 -15.41 2.41
C GLY A 278 -4.78 -16.17 1.95
N LYS A 279 -4.87 -17.51 1.85
CA LYS A 279 -3.72 -18.38 1.50
C LYS A 279 -3.03 -18.02 0.18
N ARG A 280 -3.72 -17.28 -0.67
CA ARG A 280 -3.28 -16.87 -2.01
C ARG A 280 -2.87 -15.39 -2.09
N VAL A 281 -2.85 -14.67 -0.96
CA VAL A 281 -2.45 -13.26 -0.88
C VAL A 281 -0.99 -13.14 -0.46
N ARG A 282 -0.17 -12.53 -1.32
CA ARG A 282 1.24 -12.23 -1.07
C ARG A 282 1.46 -10.72 -0.94
N LEU A 283 2.16 -10.31 0.11
CA LEU A 283 2.65 -8.95 0.33
C LEU A 283 4.14 -8.93 0.00
N GLU A 284 4.55 -8.03 -0.88
CA GLU A 284 5.91 -7.97 -1.38
C GLU A 284 6.48 -6.55 -1.23
N CYS A 285 7.60 -6.43 -0.52
CA CYS A 285 8.34 -5.18 -0.42
C CYS A 285 9.34 -5.09 -1.56
N GLY A 286 9.08 -4.22 -2.54
CA GLY A 286 9.96 -4.11 -3.69
C GLY A 286 9.48 -3.12 -4.75
N SER A 287 10.20 -3.11 -5.86
CA SER A 287 9.92 -2.20 -6.97
C SER A 287 8.74 -2.70 -7.81
N PHE A 288 8.03 -1.78 -8.47
CA PHE A 288 6.87 -2.10 -9.30
C PHE A 288 7.21 -3.07 -10.44
N GLU A 289 8.46 -3.12 -10.87
CA GLU A 289 9.00 -3.99 -11.92
C GLU A 289 8.94 -5.48 -11.56
N ILE A 290 8.70 -5.83 -10.29
CA ILE A 290 8.37 -7.21 -9.91
C ILE A 290 7.11 -7.68 -10.65
N ALA A 291 6.14 -6.79 -10.91
CA ALA A 291 4.96 -7.13 -11.69
C ALA A 291 5.31 -7.57 -13.12
N ARG A 292 6.35 -6.99 -13.73
CA ARG A 292 6.82 -7.36 -15.08
C ARG A 292 7.30 -8.82 -15.14
N THR A 293 7.94 -9.30 -14.08
CA THR A 293 8.47 -10.65 -14.01
C THR A 293 7.42 -11.68 -13.63
N LEU A 294 6.41 -11.25 -12.88
CA LEU A 294 5.35 -12.14 -12.41
C LEU A 294 4.21 -12.28 -13.40
N ALA A 295 3.74 -11.17 -13.98
CA ALA A 295 2.47 -11.11 -14.71
C ALA A 295 2.44 -11.97 -15.98
N GLU A 296 1.33 -12.69 -16.13
CA GLU A 296 1.01 -13.58 -17.23
C GLU A 296 -0.25 -13.10 -17.97
N ALA A 297 -0.55 -13.71 -19.12
CA ALA A 297 -1.75 -13.36 -19.89
C ALA A 297 -3.02 -13.48 -19.03
N GLU A 298 -3.98 -12.58 -19.25
CA GLU A 298 -5.25 -12.49 -18.52
C GLU A 298 -5.15 -12.11 -17.03
N ASP A 299 -3.95 -11.85 -16.49
CA ASP A 299 -3.80 -11.24 -15.16
C ASP A 299 -4.35 -9.81 -15.15
N PHE A 300 -4.97 -9.42 -14.03
CA PHE A 300 -5.46 -8.06 -13.82
C PHE A 300 -4.48 -7.24 -12.98
N LEU A 301 -4.00 -6.14 -13.55
CA LEU A 301 -3.13 -5.18 -12.90
C LEU A 301 -3.87 -3.87 -12.62
N TYR A 302 -3.88 -3.48 -11.34
CA TYR A 302 -4.24 -2.12 -10.93
C TYR A 302 -3.00 -1.33 -10.53
N VAL A 303 -2.75 -0.22 -11.23
CA VAL A 303 -1.49 0.51 -11.12
C VAL A 303 -1.76 1.95 -10.71
N ASP A 304 -1.23 2.36 -9.55
CA ASP A 304 -1.44 3.69 -8.99
C ASP A 304 -0.11 4.32 -8.51
N PRO A 305 0.76 4.75 -9.45
CA PRO A 305 2.07 5.28 -9.10
C PRO A 305 1.94 6.63 -8.38
N PRO A 306 3.01 7.11 -7.72
CA PRO A 306 3.07 8.51 -7.30
C PRO A 306 2.88 9.45 -8.50
N TYR A 307 1.94 10.39 -8.38
CA TYR A 307 1.55 11.25 -9.49
C TYR A 307 2.63 12.25 -9.88
N ALA A 308 2.77 12.48 -11.19
CA ALA A 308 3.57 13.57 -11.71
C ALA A 308 3.03 14.94 -11.20
N PRO A 309 3.91 15.89 -10.87
CA PRO A 309 3.50 17.22 -10.45
C PRO A 309 2.78 17.96 -11.59
N LEU A 310 1.61 18.54 -11.30
CA LEU A 310 0.79 19.27 -12.28
C LEU A 310 1.39 20.64 -12.69
N SER A 311 2.45 21.12 -12.03
CA SER A 311 3.18 22.32 -12.45
C SER A 311 4.65 22.28 -12.02
N VAL A 312 5.51 22.94 -12.79
CA VAL A 312 6.94 23.13 -12.46
C VAL A 312 7.11 23.83 -11.11
N THR A 313 6.20 24.72 -10.71
CA THR A 313 6.25 25.39 -9.39
C THR A 313 5.85 24.48 -8.22
N SER A 314 5.10 23.40 -8.47
CA SER A 314 4.81 22.37 -7.45
C SER A 314 6.00 21.42 -7.22
N SER A 315 7.00 21.44 -8.10
CA SER A 315 8.26 20.71 -7.93
C SER A 315 9.23 21.37 -6.93
N PHE A 316 9.06 22.68 -6.66
CA PHE A 316 10.04 23.53 -5.97
C PHE A 316 10.14 23.31 -4.45
N THR A 317 9.27 22.48 -3.86
CA THR A 317 9.39 22.05 -2.47
C THR A 317 9.72 20.56 -2.43
N SER A 318 10.89 20.13 -1.96
CA SER A 318 11.22 18.68 -1.92
C SER A 318 12.67 18.21 -1.91
N TYR A 319 13.53 18.68 -1.00
CA TYR A 319 14.72 17.91 -0.61
C TYR A 319 14.32 16.73 0.30
N THR A 320 13.85 15.59 -0.24
CA THR A 320 13.66 14.34 0.54
C THR A 320 13.39 13.13 -0.38
N ALA A 321 14.17 12.05 -0.22
CA ALA A 321 14.06 10.70 -0.80
C ALA A 321 14.03 10.60 -2.35
N PRO A 322 14.37 9.44 -2.96
CA PRO A 322 14.20 9.27 -4.40
C PRO A 322 12.70 9.40 -4.72
N ARG A 323 12.32 10.54 -5.28
CA ARG A 323 10.97 10.76 -5.80
C ARG A 323 10.82 9.93 -7.06
N PHE A 324 9.62 9.36 -7.25
CA PHE A 324 9.23 8.75 -8.52
C PHE A 324 9.31 9.83 -9.62
N ALA A 325 10.39 9.79 -10.38
CA ALA A 325 10.77 10.85 -11.32
C ALA A 325 10.20 10.58 -12.71
N ALA A 326 10.38 11.55 -13.62
CA ALA A 326 9.98 11.38 -15.02
C ALA A 326 10.62 10.14 -15.68
N ALA A 327 11.84 9.77 -15.28
CA ALA A 327 12.47 8.54 -15.73
C ALA A 327 11.72 7.29 -15.25
N ASP A 328 11.20 7.28 -14.02
CA ASP A 328 10.40 6.19 -13.47
C ASP A 328 9.04 6.08 -14.15
N GLN A 329 8.41 7.22 -14.48
CA GLN A 329 7.17 7.26 -15.28
C GLN A 329 7.38 6.64 -16.67
N ARG A 330 8.52 6.89 -17.32
CA ARG A 330 8.86 6.24 -18.60
C ARG A 330 9.11 4.74 -18.44
N ARG A 331 9.83 4.32 -17.39
CA ARG A 331 10.03 2.89 -17.10
C ARG A 331 8.69 2.19 -16.83
N LEU A 332 7.78 2.87 -16.13
CA LEU A 332 6.44 2.37 -15.91
C LEU A 332 5.64 2.26 -17.22
N GLN A 333 5.65 3.29 -18.07
CA GLN A 333 4.99 3.27 -19.37
C GLN A 333 5.46 2.08 -20.22
N ALA A 334 6.77 1.87 -20.33
CA ALA A 334 7.34 0.73 -21.05
C ALA A 334 6.84 -0.62 -20.50
N MET A 335 6.81 -0.78 -19.17
CA MET A 335 6.25 -1.98 -18.54
C MET A 335 4.77 -2.16 -18.86
N ILE A 336 3.99 -1.08 -18.84
CA ILE A 336 2.54 -1.14 -19.10
C ILE A 336 2.23 -1.54 -20.54
N ILE A 337 2.97 -0.99 -21.51
CA ILE A 337 2.88 -1.39 -22.93
C ILE A 337 3.22 -2.88 -23.08
N GLU A 338 4.32 -3.32 -22.45
CA GLU A 338 4.75 -4.72 -22.48
C GLU A 338 3.68 -5.66 -21.93
N LEU A 339 3.12 -5.37 -20.76
CA LEU A 339 2.09 -6.20 -20.13
C LEU A 339 0.77 -6.18 -20.90
N ALA A 340 0.38 -5.04 -21.48
CA ALA A 340 -0.78 -4.98 -22.37
C ALA A 340 -0.59 -5.87 -23.61
N ARG A 341 0.60 -5.85 -24.24
CA ARG A 341 0.94 -6.74 -25.37
C ARG A 341 0.97 -8.22 -24.98
N ARG A 342 1.26 -8.55 -23.72
CA ARG A 342 1.14 -9.91 -23.16
C ARG A 342 -0.30 -10.33 -22.85
N ARG A 343 -1.30 -9.50 -23.18
CA ARG A 343 -2.73 -9.70 -22.91
C ARG A 343 -3.09 -9.65 -21.43
N CYS A 344 -2.32 -8.95 -20.61
CA CYS A 344 -2.79 -8.62 -19.26
C CYS A 344 -3.91 -7.56 -19.34
N HIS A 345 -4.86 -7.62 -18.41
CA HIS A 345 -5.81 -6.54 -18.20
C HIS A 345 -5.15 -5.44 -17.37
N VAL A 346 -5.03 -4.24 -17.91
CA VAL A 346 -4.36 -3.13 -17.23
C VAL A 346 -5.35 -2.01 -16.94
N LEU A 347 -5.34 -1.53 -15.69
CA LEU A 347 -6.00 -0.30 -15.28
C LEU A 347 -5.03 0.56 -14.47
N LEU A 348 -4.60 1.68 -15.04
CA LEU A 348 -3.66 2.61 -14.42
C LEU A 348 -4.34 3.94 -14.11
N SER A 349 -4.14 4.47 -12.91
CA SER A 349 -4.58 5.83 -12.52
C SER A 349 -3.39 6.78 -12.50
N ASN A 350 -3.54 8.00 -13.03
CA ASN A 350 -2.50 9.03 -12.95
C ASN A 350 -3.09 10.45 -13.01
N SER A 351 -2.24 11.45 -12.77
CA SER A 351 -2.59 12.86 -13.00
C SER A 351 -2.76 13.18 -14.49
N THR A 352 -3.46 14.27 -14.80
CA THR A 352 -3.56 14.81 -16.17
C THR A 352 -2.44 15.81 -16.51
N ALA A 353 -1.25 15.63 -15.94
CA ALA A 353 -0.09 16.47 -16.27
C ALA A 353 0.33 16.27 -17.74
N ASP A 354 0.90 17.30 -18.36
CA ASP A 354 1.34 17.25 -19.77
C ASP A 354 2.34 16.12 -20.02
N GLU A 355 3.22 15.80 -19.06
CA GLU A 355 4.15 14.68 -19.20
C GLU A 355 3.42 13.33 -19.29
N ILE A 356 2.32 13.16 -18.54
CA ILE A 356 1.53 11.93 -18.55
C ILE A 356 0.70 11.85 -19.84
N ALA A 357 0.15 12.97 -20.30
CA ALA A 357 -0.52 13.05 -21.59
C ALA A 357 0.43 12.68 -22.74
N ALA A 358 1.67 13.17 -22.70
CA ALA A 358 2.69 12.81 -23.70
C ALA A 358 3.00 11.31 -23.67
N LEU A 359 3.05 10.69 -22.49
CA LEU A 359 3.32 9.25 -22.36
C LEU A 359 2.15 8.37 -22.80
N TYR A 360 0.90 8.72 -22.51
CA TYR A 360 -0.21 7.77 -22.69
C TYR A 360 -1.29 8.20 -23.69
N ASP A 361 -1.43 9.49 -23.94
CA ASP A 361 -2.45 10.03 -24.84
C ASP A 361 -1.88 10.21 -26.26
N ALA A 362 -0.67 10.78 -26.36
CA ALA A 362 -0.03 11.09 -27.63
C ALA A 362 0.74 9.92 -28.27
N ASP A 363 1.21 8.97 -27.47
CA ASP A 363 2.11 7.90 -27.90
C ASP A 363 1.37 6.83 -28.72
N ARG A 364 1.89 6.57 -29.93
CA ARG A 364 1.32 5.55 -30.83
C ARG A 364 1.53 4.14 -30.31
N GLU A 365 2.65 3.85 -29.65
CA GLU A 365 2.91 2.49 -29.13
C GLU A 365 1.91 2.07 -28.07
N VAL A 366 1.44 3.03 -27.26
CA VAL A 366 0.38 2.82 -26.26
C VAL A 366 -0.92 2.42 -26.94
N ARG A 367 -1.31 3.13 -28.00
CA ARG A 367 -2.52 2.81 -28.78
C ARG A 367 -2.41 1.47 -29.50
N ASP A 368 -1.26 1.19 -30.11
CA ASP A 368 -0.97 -0.08 -30.80
C ASP A 368 -0.98 -1.28 -29.82
N ALA A 369 -0.70 -1.04 -28.53
CA ALA A 369 -0.86 -2.02 -27.46
C ALA A 369 -2.30 -2.16 -26.94
N GLY A 370 -3.28 -1.45 -27.53
CA GLY A 370 -4.69 -1.49 -27.16
C GLY A 370 -5.06 -0.67 -25.92
N LEU A 371 -4.14 0.16 -25.41
CA LEU A 371 -4.39 1.04 -24.28
C LEU A 371 -5.03 2.35 -24.76
N ARG A 372 -5.91 2.92 -23.93
CA ARG A 372 -6.49 4.25 -24.13
C ARG A 372 -6.47 5.06 -22.84
N ALA A 373 -6.27 6.37 -22.97
CA ALA A 373 -6.35 7.32 -21.87
C ALA A 373 -7.76 7.94 -21.80
N LEU A 374 -8.39 7.88 -20.63
CA LEU A 374 -9.71 8.43 -20.35
C LEU A 374 -9.61 9.43 -19.21
N ARG A 375 -10.29 10.56 -19.31
CA ARG A 375 -10.37 11.54 -18.21
C ARG A 375 -11.61 11.28 -17.38
N VAL A 376 -11.45 11.26 -16.06
CA VAL A 376 -12.55 11.12 -15.11
C VAL A 376 -12.50 12.21 -14.05
N PRO A 377 -13.65 12.68 -13.58
CA PRO A 377 -13.69 13.66 -12.50
C PRO A 377 -13.24 13.01 -11.19
N ALA A 378 -12.30 13.66 -10.51
CA ALA A 378 -11.81 13.28 -9.20
C ALA A 378 -11.90 14.46 -8.22
N ARG A 379 -11.92 14.14 -6.92
CA ARG A 379 -11.88 15.13 -5.84
C ARG A 379 -10.53 15.01 -5.13
N ARG A 380 -9.81 16.12 -4.97
CA ARG A 380 -8.60 16.14 -4.13
C ARG A 380 -8.97 15.96 -2.66
N ALA A 381 -8.70 14.78 -2.12
CA ALA A 381 -8.97 14.46 -0.71
C ALA A 381 -8.02 15.17 0.28
N VAL A 382 -6.78 15.48 -0.14
CA VAL A 382 -5.74 16.03 0.74
C VAL A 382 -5.11 17.28 0.09
N ASN A 383 -5.57 18.45 0.50
CA ASN A 383 -4.90 19.73 0.26
C ASN A 383 -4.82 20.49 1.59
N SER A 384 -3.66 21.05 1.90
CA SER A 384 -3.44 21.88 3.10
C SER A 384 -4.29 23.16 3.10
N ASN A 385 -4.78 23.58 1.93
CA ASN A 385 -5.73 24.68 1.78
C ASN A 385 -7.11 24.14 1.36
N SER A 386 -8.12 24.32 2.21
CA SER A 386 -9.51 23.90 1.97
C SER A 386 -10.13 24.59 0.74
N ALA A 387 -9.73 25.83 0.43
CA ALA A 387 -10.23 26.60 -0.72
C ALA A 387 -9.69 26.12 -2.09
N ARG A 388 -8.64 25.29 -2.10
CA ARG A 388 -8.08 24.67 -3.33
C ARG A 388 -8.54 23.22 -3.51
N ARG A 389 -9.57 22.78 -2.79
CA ARG A 389 -10.26 21.51 -3.02
C ARG A 389 -11.27 21.70 -4.16
N GLY A 390 -10.78 21.68 -5.40
CA GLY A 390 -11.59 21.75 -6.62
C GLY A 390 -11.84 20.39 -7.26
N HIS A 391 -12.72 20.37 -8.28
CA HIS A 391 -12.78 19.28 -9.25
C HIS A 391 -11.46 19.23 -10.01
N VAL A 392 -10.85 18.05 -10.06
CA VAL A 392 -9.62 17.82 -10.82
C VAL A 392 -9.89 16.60 -11.69
N GLU A 393 -9.36 16.61 -12.90
CA GLU A 393 -9.40 15.41 -13.72
C GLU A 393 -8.25 14.47 -13.32
N GLU A 394 -8.52 13.17 -13.38
CA GLU A 394 -7.52 12.12 -13.32
C GLU A 394 -7.59 11.30 -14.61
N TYR A 395 -6.44 10.84 -15.08
CA TYR A 395 -6.36 9.91 -16.19
C TYR A 395 -6.57 8.47 -15.68
N LEU A 396 -7.41 7.72 -16.40
CA LEU A 396 -7.46 6.27 -16.38
C LEU A 396 -6.91 5.74 -17.70
N ILE A 397 -5.83 4.97 -17.65
CA ILE A 397 -5.21 4.35 -18.81
C ILE A 397 -5.54 2.85 -18.74
N THR A 398 -6.18 2.32 -19.78
CA THR A 398 -6.65 0.94 -19.74
C THR A 398 -6.84 0.31 -21.12
N ASN A 399 -6.69 -1.01 -21.21
CA ASN A 399 -7.07 -1.84 -22.37
C ASN A 399 -8.39 -2.61 -22.13
N ILE A 400 -9.06 -2.39 -20.99
CA ILE A 400 -10.27 -3.11 -20.59
C ILE A 400 -11.48 -2.37 -21.15
N ALA A 401 -12.43 -3.07 -21.77
CA ALA A 401 -13.67 -2.45 -22.24
C ALA A 401 -14.46 -1.90 -21.04
N GLY A 402 -14.97 -0.66 -21.14
CA GLY A 402 -15.81 -0.09 -20.10
C GLY A 402 -17.19 -0.75 -20.09
N SER A 403 -17.72 -1.00 -18.90
CA SER A 403 -19.11 -1.47 -18.68
C SER A 403 -20.05 -0.35 -18.25
#